data_AF-Q84DC1-F1
#
_entry.id   AF-Q84DC1-F1
#
_cell.length_a   1.000
_cell.length_b   1.000
_cell.length_c   1.000
_cell.angle_alpha   90.00
_cell.angle_beta   90.00
_cell.angle_gamma   90.00
#
_symmetry.space_group_name_H-M   'P 1'
#
loop_
_entity.id
_entity.type
_entity.pdbx_description
1 polymer ?
#
loop_
_entity_poly.entity_id
_entity_poly.type
_entity_poly.pdbx_seq_one_letter_code
_entity_poly.pdbx_strand_id
1 'polypeptide(L)'
;VIHLWVEGVWELIMASILAFLMIKLNGIDREVVEKWLYVIVGLALFSGILGTGHHYYWIGAPGYWQWIGSLFSTLEVAPFFTMVIFTFVMTWKAGRKHPNRAALLWSIGCSVMAFFGAGVWGFLHTLSSVNYYTHGTQL
;
A
#
# COMPACT_ATOMS: atom_id res chain seq x y z
N VAL A 1 -17.20 -0.65 -4.27
CA VAL A 1 -16.67 0.47 -5.10
C VAL A 1 -15.62 1.27 -4.35
N ILE A 2 -15.88 1.75 -3.13
CA ILE A 2 -14.88 2.58 -2.41
C ILE A 2 -13.60 1.80 -2.11
N HIS A 3 -13.65 0.76 -1.27
CA HIS A 3 -12.44 0.01 -0.89
C HIS A 3 -11.79 -0.71 -2.08
N LEU A 4 -12.45 -1.71 -2.67
CA LEU A 4 -11.79 -2.50 -3.73
C LEU A 4 -11.48 -1.75 -5.03
N TRP A 5 -12.35 -0.84 -5.47
CA TRP A 5 -12.12 -0.13 -6.73
C TRP A 5 -11.32 1.15 -6.55
N VAL A 6 -11.56 1.96 -5.50
CA VAL A 6 -10.70 3.12 -5.26
C VAL A 6 -9.38 2.65 -4.65
N GLU A 7 -9.38 2.18 -3.41
CA GLU A 7 -8.14 1.83 -2.71
C GLU A 7 -7.37 0.71 -3.42
N GLY A 8 -8.01 -0.44 -3.67
CA GLY A 8 -7.35 -1.58 -4.32
C GLY A 8 -6.79 -1.24 -5.70
N VAL A 9 -7.62 -0.78 -6.65
CA VAL A 9 -7.13 -0.55 -8.03
C VAL A 9 -6.11 0.58 -8.10
N TRP A 10 -6.29 1.70 -7.39
CA TRP A 10 -5.33 2.78 -7.41
C TRP A 10 -3.99 2.39 -6.77
N GLU A 11 -4.00 1.50 -5.77
CA GLU A 11 -2.77 0.93 -5.22
C GLU A 11 -2.00 0.10 -6.27
N LEU A 12 -2.68 -0.78 -7.01
CA LEU A 12 -2.05 -1.56 -8.09
C LEU A 12 -1.50 -0.66 -9.21
N ILE A 13 -2.24 0.40 -9.57
CA ILE A 13 -1.79 1.41 -10.55
C ILE A 13 -0.55 2.14 -10.02
N MET A 14 -0.55 2.58 -8.76
CA MET A 14 0.59 3.24 -8.14
C MET A 14 1.83 2.33 -8.13
N ALA A 15 1.68 1.06 -7.73
CA ALA A 15 2.77 0.08 -7.76
C ALA A 15 3.36 -0.07 -9.16
N SER A 16 2.49 -0.14 -10.18
CA SER A 16 2.88 -0.27 -11.58
C SER A 16 3.60 0.98 -12.11
N ILE A 17 3.13 2.18 -11.73
CA ILE A 17 3.78 3.45 -12.07
C ILE A 17 5.14 3.55 -11.40
N LEU A 18 5.24 3.23 -10.10
CA LEU A 18 6.51 3.23 -9.39
C LEU A 18 7.49 2.24 -10.00
N ALA A 19 7.05 1.03 -10.35
CA ALA A 19 7.86 0.05 -11.05
C ALA A 19 8.40 0.60 -12.39
N PHE A 20 7.52 1.17 -13.22
CA PHE A 20 7.93 1.82 -14.46
C PHE A 20 8.96 2.93 -14.23
N LEU A 21 8.75 3.78 -13.23
CA LEU A 21 9.66 4.89 -12.90
C LEU A 21 11.01 4.37 -12.39
N MET A 22 11.05 3.28 -11.61
CA MET A 22 12.31 2.65 -11.20
C MET A 22 13.09 2.14 -12.42
N ILE A 23 12.42 1.55 -13.42
CA ILE A 23 13.09 1.13 -14.66
C ILE A 23 13.65 2.35 -15.40
N LYS A 24 12.86 3.42 -15.57
CA LYS A 24 13.23 4.56 -16.41
C LYS A 24 14.24 5.51 -15.78
N LEU A 25 14.09 5.79 -14.48
CA LEU A 25 14.92 6.77 -13.77
C LEU A 25 16.21 6.14 -13.24
N ASN A 26 16.07 4.96 -12.61
CA ASN A 26 17.20 4.28 -11.99
C ASN A 26 17.95 3.36 -12.97
N GLY A 27 17.29 2.91 -14.05
CA GLY A 27 17.91 2.00 -15.01
C GLY A 27 18.11 0.59 -14.47
N ILE A 28 17.32 0.19 -13.47
CA ILE A 28 17.34 -1.18 -12.94
C ILE A 28 16.73 -2.13 -13.97
N ASP A 29 17.29 -3.33 -14.05
CA ASP A 29 16.79 -4.39 -14.91
C ASP A 29 15.32 -4.71 -14.63
N ARG A 30 14.57 -4.80 -15.72
CA ARG A 30 13.13 -5.07 -15.70
C ARG A 30 12.79 -6.33 -14.91
N GLU A 31 13.59 -7.38 -15.05
CA GLU A 31 13.38 -8.66 -14.35
C GLU A 31 13.34 -8.49 -12.82
N VAL A 32 14.22 -7.64 -12.27
CA VAL A 32 14.27 -7.37 -10.83
C VAL A 32 13.03 -6.60 -10.42
N VAL A 33 12.69 -5.54 -11.15
CA VAL A 33 11.55 -4.68 -10.84
C VAL A 33 10.22 -5.44 -10.92
N GLU A 34 10.04 -6.30 -11.93
CA GLU A 34 8.82 -7.09 -12.08
C GLU A 34 8.63 -8.09 -10.93
N LYS A 35 9.71 -8.72 -10.45
CA LYS A 35 9.65 -9.60 -9.27
C LYS A 35 9.15 -8.86 -8.03
N TRP A 36 9.65 -7.63 -7.80
CA TRP A 36 9.15 -6.77 -6.73
C TRP A 36 7.67 -6.41 -6.93
N LEU A 37 7.29 -6.01 -8.15
CA LEU A 37 5.91 -5.67 -8.48
C LEU A 37 4.96 -6.84 -8.21
N TYR A 38 5.31 -8.07 -8.59
CA TYR A 38 4.48 -9.24 -8.31
C TYR A 38 4.29 -9.50 -6.81
N VAL A 39 5.34 -9.32 -6.01
CA VAL A 39 5.24 -9.45 -4.55
C VAL A 39 4.31 -8.38 -3.98
N ILE A 40 4.47 -7.11 -4.39
CA ILE A 40 3.66 -5.99 -3.92
C ILE A 40 2.18 -6.19 -4.29
N VAL A 41 1.89 -6.54 -5.55
CA VAL A 41 0.53 -6.80 -6.02
C VAL A 41 -0.08 -8.01 -5.32
N GLY A 42 0.71 -9.07 -5.11
CA GLY A 42 0.27 -10.25 -4.38
C GLY A 42 -0.12 -9.94 -2.93
N LEU A 43 0.71 -9.15 -2.24
CA LEU A 43 0.42 -8.67 -0.89
C LEU A 43 -0.87 -7.84 -0.87
N ALA A 44 -0.98 -6.82 -1.74
CA ALA A 44 -2.12 -5.92 -1.81
C ALA A 44 -3.45 -6.67 -2.04
N LEU A 45 -3.48 -7.60 -3.00
CA LEU A 45 -4.70 -8.37 -3.29
C LEU A 45 -5.02 -9.37 -2.17
N PHE A 46 -4.00 -10.04 -1.62
CA PHE A 46 -4.21 -11.00 -0.55
C PHE A 46 -4.78 -10.34 0.70
N SER A 47 -4.29 -9.16 1.08
CA SER A 47 -4.78 -8.40 2.23
C SER A 47 -6.09 -7.66 1.92
N GLY A 48 -6.13 -6.82 0.89
CA GLY A 48 -7.23 -5.87 0.66
C GLY A 48 -8.58 -6.49 0.27
N ILE A 49 -8.59 -7.69 -0.35
CA ILE A 49 -9.86 -8.35 -0.72
C ILE A 49 -10.71 -8.64 0.52
N LEU A 50 -10.12 -9.29 1.53
CA LEU A 50 -10.81 -9.57 2.79
C LEU A 50 -10.68 -8.41 3.79
N GLY A 51 -9.68 -7.55 3.60
CA GLY A 51 -9.48 -6.31 4.36
C GLY A 51 -10.63 -5.31 4.25
N THR A 52 -11.38 -5.36 3.14
CA THR A 52 -12.67 -4.67 2.98
C THR A 52 -13.62 -4.88 4.18
N GLY A 53 -13.49 -6.03 4.87
CA GLY A 53 -14.22 -6.38 6.08
C GLY A 53 -14.12 -5.35 7.21
N HIS A 54 -13.08 -4.53 7.27
CA HIS A 54 -12.96 -3.49 8.29
C HIS A 54 -14.01 -2.36 8.19
N HIS A 55 -14.72 -2.26 7.06
CA HIS A 55 -15.87 -1.37 6.90
C HIS A 55 -17.19 -1.99 7.38
N TYR A 56 -17.18 -3.29 7.71
CA TYR A 56 -18.39 -4.03 8.05
C TYR A 56 -18.64 -4.14 9.56
N TYR A 57 -17.70 -3.67 10.39
CA TYR A 57 -17.73 -3.88 11.84
C TYR A 57 -19.03 -3.44 12.50
N TRP A 58 -19.61 -2.32 12.07
CA TRP A 58 -20.72 -1.65 12.78
C TRP A 58 -21.96 -1.40 11.92
N ILE A 59 -22.04 -2.00 10.73
CA ILE A 59 -23.17 -1.81 9.79
C ILE A 59 -24.22 -2.92 9.87
N GLY A 60 -24.16 -3.77 10.90
CA GLY A 60 -25.07 -4.91 11.08
C GLY A 60 -24.66 -6.20 10.36
N ALA A 61 -23.41 -6.30 9.88
CA ALA A 61 -22.87 -7.53 9.32
C ALA A 61 -22.57 -8.57 10.42
N PRO A 62 -22.47 -9.88 10.08
CA PRO A 62 -22.16 -10.91 11.06
C PRO A 62 -20.84 -10.66 11.81
N GLY A 63 -20.80 -11.02 13.10
CA GLY A 63 -19.67 -10.73 14.00
C GLY A 63 -18.33 -11.32 13.59
N TYR A 64 -18.30 -12.34 12.71
CA TYR A 64 -17.04 -12.87 12.20
C TYR A 64 -16.23 -11.84 11.38
N TRP A 65 -16.90 -10.82 10.82
CA TRP A 65 -16.19 -9.76 10.11
C TRP A 65 -15.29 -8.92 11.00
N GLN A 66 -15.53 -8.87 12.32
CA GLN A 66 -14.66 -8.14 13.23
C GLN A 66 -13.25 -8.72 13.24
N TRP A 67 -13.09 -10.05 13.27
CA TRP A 67 -11.77 -10.67 13.29
C TRP A 67 -11.20 -10.87 11.88
N ILE A 68 -12.03 -11.19 10.88
CA ILE A 68 -11.57 -11.29 9.48
C ILE A 68 -11.08 -9.93 9.00
N GLY A 69 -11.90 -8.88 9.17
CA GLY A 69 -11.54 -7.52 8.83
C GLY A 69 -10.26 -7.10 9.55
N SER A 70 -10.19 -7.28 10.88
CA SER A 70 -9.02 -6.84 11.65
C SER A 70 -7.73 -7.54 11.22
N LEU A 71 -7.80 -8.83 10.91
CA LEU A 71 -6.63 -9.59 10.46
C LEU A 71 -6.16 -9.10 9.08
N PHE A 72 -7.06 -9.10 8.10
CA PHE A 72 -6.67 -8.82 6.72
C PHE A 72 -6.36 -7.34 6.49
N SER A 73 -7.06 -6.42 7.16
CA SER A 73 -6.75 -4.98 7.08
C SER A 73 -5.46 -4.60 7.80
N THR A 74 -5.06 -5.36 8.83
CA THR A 74 -3.73 -5.22 9.43
C THR A 74 -2.63 -5.60 8.44
N LEU A 75 -2.85 -6.64 7.63
CA LEU A 75 -1.89 -7.08 6.62
C LEU A 75 -1.74 -6.08 5.47
N GLU A 76 -2.69 -5.17 5.26
CA GLU A 76 -2.61 -4.11 4.24
C GLU A 76 -1.47 -3.12 4.49
N VAL A 77 -0.88 -3.08 5.69
CA VAL A 77 0.35 -2.31 5.94
C VAL A 77 1.55 -2.87 5.15
N ALA A 78 1.58 -4.18 4.90
CA ALA A 78 2.68 -4.87 4.26
C ALA A 78 2.98 -4.40 2.82
N PRO A 79 2.01 -4.30 1.89
CA PRO A 79 2.29 -3.80 0.54
C PRO A 79 2.81 -2.36 0.56
N PHE A 80 2.24 -1.45 1.35
CA PHE A 80 2.73 -0.07 1.45
C PHE A 80 4.16 0.02 1.99
N PHE A 81 4.48 -0.74 3.04
CA PHE A 81 5.84 -0.78 3.56
C PHE A 81 6.82 -1.40 2.55
N THR A 82 6.38 -2.43 1.83
CA THR A 82 7.16 -3.06 0.76
C THR A 82 7.43 -2.09 -0.39
N MET A 83 6.48 -1.21 -0.73
CA MET A 83 6.71 -0.15 -1.73
C MET A 83 7.80 0.84 -1.28
N VAL A 84 7.86 1.21 0.01
CA VAL A 84 8.94 2.04 0.55
C VAL A 84 10.28 1.33 0.41
N ILE A 85 10.37 0.08 0.86
CA ILE A 85 11.62 -0.69 0.72
C ILE A 85 12.02 -0.78 -0.76
N PHE A 86 11.07 -1.09 -1.63
CA PHE A 86 11.28 -1.21 -3.08
C PHE A 86 11.89 0.07 -3.66
N THR A 87 11.25 1.23 -3.49
CA THR A 87 11.71 2.49 -4.11
C THR A 87 13.08 2.91 -3.58
N PHE A 88 13.33 2.75 -2.28
CA PHE A 88 14.62 3.08 -1.67
C PHE A 88 15.73 2.13 -2.11
N VAL A 89 15.49 0.81 -2.08
CA VAL A 89 16.49 -0.20 -2.47
C VAL A 89 16.82 -0.08 -3.96
N MET A 90 15.83 0.09 -4.83
CA MET A 90 16.08 0.30 -6.26
C MET A 90 16.91 1.56 -6.49
N THR A 91 16.60 2.65 -5.80
CA THR A 91 17.33 3.91 -5.97
C THR A 91 18.76 3.83 -5.43
N TRP A 92 18.96 3.21 -4.27
CA TRP A 92 20.29 3.00 -3.72
C TRP A 92 21.16 2.18 -4.69
N LYS A 93 20.64 1.03 -5.14
CA LYS A 93 21.39 0.09 -5.99
C LYS A 93 21.65 0.61 -7.40
N ALA A 94 20.85 1.57 -7.88
CA ALA A 94 20.97 2.13 -9.21
C ALA A 94 22.36 2.71 -9.49
N GLY A 95 22.96 3.40 -8.51
CA GLY A 95 24.20 4.17 -8.68
C GLY A 95 24.13 5.28 -9.75
N ARG A 96 22.98 5.45 -10.40
CA ARG A 96 22.77 6.33 -11.55
C ARG A 96 22.35 7.72 -11.11
N LYS A 97 23.02 8.75 -11.66
CA LYS A 97 22.62 10.15 -11.46
C LYS A 97 21.75 10.62 -12.62
N HIS A 98 20.46 10.34 -12.56
CA HIS A 98 19.50 10.79 -13.56
C HIS A 98 19.29 12.33 -13.50
N PRO A 99 19.22 13.05 -14.64
CA PRO A 99 19.05 14.51 -14.64
C PRO A 99 17.69 14.94 -14.04
N ASN A 100 16.64 14.16 -14.25
CA ASN A 100 15.32 14.42 -13.65
C ASN A 100 15.26 13.95 -12.19
N ARG A 101 15.87 14.71 -11.28
CA ARG A 101 15.86 14.41 -9.84
C ARG A 101 14.49 14.63 -9.20
N ALA A 102 13.70 15.54 -9.73
CA ALA A 102 12.35 15.82 -9.23
C ALA A 102 11.44 14.59 -9.35
N ALA A 103 11.43 13.91 -10.51
CA ALA A 103 10.64 12.70 -10.69
C ALA A 103 11.12 11.55 -9.78
N LEU A 104 12.43 11.43 -9.55
CA LEU A 104 12.97 10.41 -8.65
C LEU A 104 12.57 10.66 -7.19
N LEU A 105 12.73 11.90 -6.72
CA LEU A 105 12.30 12.31 -5.38
C LEU A 105 10.78 12.16 -5.20
N TRP A 106 10.00 12.51 -6.21
CA TRP A 106 8.55 12.31 -6.21
C TRP A 106 8.19 10.82 -6.10
N SER A 107 8.86 9.95 -6.86
CA SER A 107 8.61 8.49 -6.82
C SER A 107 8.86 7.90 -5.42
N ILE A 108 9.97 8.28 -4.80
CA ILE A 108 10.31 7.84 -3.43
C ILE A 108 9.31 8.44 -2.44
N GLY A 109 9.05 9.74 -2.55
CA GLY A 109 8.10 10.46 -1.69
C GLY A 109 6.70 9.89 -1.74
N CYS A 110 6.20 9.48 -2.92
CA CYS A 110 4.91 8.82 -3.08
C CYS A 110 4.81 7.54 -2.25
N SER A 111 5.83 6.68 -2.30
CA SER A 111 5.82 5.45 -1.49
C SER A 111 5.82 5.75 0.02
N VAL A 112 6.55 6.78 0.46
CA VAL A 112 6.57 7.21 1.87
C VAL A 112 5.22 7.77 2.30
N MET A 113 4.62 8.65 1.50
CA MET A 113 3.31 9.24 1.79
C MET A 113 2.22 8.16 1.80
N ALA A 114 2.27 7.18 0.90
CA ALA A 114 1.35 6.06 0.90
C ALA A 114 1.49 5.21 2.18
N PHE A 115 2.72 4.92 2.62
CA PHE A 115 2.95 4.19 3.86
C PHE A 115 2.49 4.95 5.11
N PHE A 116 2.77 6.23 5.24
CA PHE A 116 2.31 6.98 6.42
C PHE A 116 0.80 7.25 6.37
N GLY A 117 0.24 7.57 5.21
CA GLY A 117 -1.19 7.85 5.05
C GLY A 117 -2.04 6.58 5.20
N ALA A 118 -1.87 5.61 4.31
CA ALA A 118 -2.68 4.39 4.33
C ALA A 118 -2.15 3.36 5.34
N GLY A 119 -0.83 3.13 5.37
CA GLY A 119 -0.23 2.13 6.27
C GLY A 119 -0.32 2.52 7.74
N VAL A 120 0.28 3.63 8.16
CA VAL A 120 0.33 4.02 9.58
C VAL A 120 -1.01 4.59 10.04
N TRP A 121 -1.53 5.63 9.39
CA TRP A 121 -2.78 6.28 9.80
C TRP A 121 -3.99 5.35 9.63
N GLY A 122 -4.06 4.57 8.55
CA GLY A 122 -5.09 3.55 8.39
C GLY A 122 -5.02 2.48 9.48
N PHE A 123 -3.82 1.99 9.81
CA PHE A 123 -3.66 1.00 10.89
C PHE A 123 -4.12 1.50 12.26
N LEU A 124 -3.90 2.79 12.57
CA LEU A 124 -4.30 3.38 13.86
C LEU A 124 -5.79 3.20 14.17
N HIS A 125 -6.66 3.04 13.16
CA HIS A 125 -8.09 2.82 13.39
C HIS A 125 -8.61 1.46 12.91
N THR A 126 -7.75 0.56 12.41
CA THR A 126 -8.20 -0.61 11.64
C THR A 126 -8.71 -1.76 12.52
N LEU A 127 -8.19 -1.89 13.74
CA LEU A 127 -8.56 -2.95 14.67
C LEU A 127 -9.97 -2.69 15.19
N SER A 128 -10.85 -3.70 15.17
CA SER A 128 -12.24 -3.55 15.61
C SER A 128 -12.37 -3.01 17.04
N SER A 129 -11.48 -3.41 17.96
CA SER A 129 -11.48 -2.88 19.34
C SER A 129 -11.19 -1.37 19.43
N VAL A 130 -10.33 -0.85 18.55
CA VAL A 130 -10.02 0.59 18.46
C VAL A 130 -11.09 1.31 17.66
N ASN A 131 -11.47 0.73 16.51
CA ASN A 131 -12.49 1.27 15.61
C ASN A 131 -13.83 1.47 16.33
N TYR A 132 -14.16 0.65 17.32
CA TYR A 132 -15.36 0.84 18.16
C TYR A 132 -15.48 2.25 18.74
N TYR A 133 -14.34 2.89 19.06
CA TYR A 133 -14.31 4.25 19.60
C TYR A 133 -14.02 5.31 18.54
N THR A 134 -13.29 4.97 17.48
CA THR A 134 -12.86 5.95 16.45
C THR A 134 -13.79 6.00 15.23
N HIS A 135 -14.73 5.07 15.10
CA HIS A 135 -15.65 5.02 13.96
C HIS A 135 -16.48 6.30 13.86
N GLY A 136 -16.47 6.94 12.68
CA GLY A 136 -17.21 8.18 12.43
C GLY A 136 -16.65 9.42 13.15
N THR A 137 -15.39 9.37 13.60
CA THR A 137 -14.69 10.52 14.21
C THR A 137 -13.81 11.26 13.21
N GLN A 138 -13.01 12.24 13.67
CA GLN A 138 -12.07 13.01 12.83
C GLN A 138 -10.70 12.31 12.64
N LEU A 139 -10.55 11.09 13.14
CA LEU A 139 -9.37 10.24 12.94
C LEU A 139 -9.39 9.56 11.57
#